data_AF-A0A814MX83-F1
#
_entry.id   AF-A0A814MX83-F1
#
_cell.length_a   1.000
_cell.length_b   1.000
_cell.length_c   1.000
_cell.angle_alpha   90.00
_cell.angle_beta   90.00
_cell.angle_gamma   90.00
#
_symmetry.space_group_name_H-M   'P 1'
#
loop_
_entity.id
_entity.type
_entity.pdbx_description
1 polymer ?
#
loop_
_entity_poly.entity_id
_entity_poly.type
_entity_poly.pdbx_seq_one_letter_code
_entity_poly.pdbx_strand_id
1 'polypeptide(L)'
;MNNGEILTCALCTNPLREGELNQLRISNDELKKIRDYQIKKTFDAYSSRTRGIIKCPNQNCLWIAEAADPNERFRVTCPICNKEFCSLCNQQYHYRTTCQQLPQITQRWFFWCQTERGRYLTMRAQQDAAYATQLSDYNRQNNENENRNRDLRRRYDELMNDEKYKADNCRLCPQCKRVVQRLGGCDSMVCGQDAHGGNLQSGCGAKFNWAQAQQYNAAATPQPKQVILDLPKPENPVVHHNGVKCDHCQNDVVGIRFDCVHCPSLTYCEKCEQQATLDHSRENQFLQQQQHVFKLIMVPQEEANQL
;
A
#
# COMPACT_ATOMS: atom_id res chain seq x y z
N MET A 1 -22.30 -68.87 -15.29
CA MET A 1 -21.41 -67.70 -15.47
C MET A 1 -20.95 -67.30 -14.08
N ASN A 2 -19.70 -67.62 -13.73
CA ASN A 2 -19.18 -67.36 -12.39
C ASN A 2 -19.02 -65.86 -12.18
N ASN A 3 -19.49 -65.41 -11.02
CA ASN A 3 -19.36 -64.05 -10.53
C ASN A 3 -17.87 -63.70 -10.32
N GLY A 4 -17.36 -62.71 -11.06
CA GLY A 4 -16.39 -61.77 -10.48
C GLY A 4 -14.92 -61.81 -10.91
N GLU A 5 -14.55 -62.39 -12.04
CA GLU A 5 -13.15 -62.39 -12.49
C GLU A 5 -12.82 -61.28 -13.51
N ILE A 6 -11.61 -60.72 -13.40
CA ILE A 6 -11.06 -59.82 -14.43
C ILE A 6 -10.89 -60.69 -15.66
N LEU A 7 -11.40 -60.27 -16.83
CA LEU A 7 -11.19 -61.04 -18.06
C LEU A 7 -9.69 -61.10 -18.36
N THR A 8 -9.13 -62.30 -18.20
CA THR A 8 -7.74 -62.61 -18.50
C THR A 8 -7.66 -63.48 -19.73
N CYS A 9 -6.59 -63.35 -20.51
CA CYS A 9 -6.29 -64.26 -21.59
C CYS A 9 -6.15 -65.69 -21.03
N ALA A 10 -6.92 -66.63 -21.56
CA ALA A 10 -6.91 -68.02 -21.11
C ALA A 10 -5.58 -68.75 -21.37
N LEU A 11 -4.72 -68.18 -22.22
CA LEU A 11 -3.43 -68.77 -22.60
C LEU A 11 -2.25 -68.23 -21.79
N CYS A 12 -2.32 -66.99 -21.31
CA CYS A 12 -1.20 -66.36 -20.60
C CYS A 12 -1.59 -65.70 -19.27
N THR A 13 -2.85 -65.84 -18.84
CA THR A 13 -3.41 -65.28 -17.58
C THR A 13 -3.29 -63.75 -17.42
N ASN A 14 -2.79 -63.04 -18.43
CA ASN A 14 -2.69 -61.58 -18.42
C ASN A 14 -4.08 -60.94 -18.55
N PRO A 15 -4.35 -59.82 -17.85
CA PRO A 15 -5.58 -59.05 -18.03
C PRO A 15 -5.71 -58.54 -19.47
N LEU A 16 -6.89 -58.69 -20.06
CA LEU A 16 -7.19 -58.14 -21.38
C LEU A 16 -7.23 -56.61 -21.32
N ARG A 17 -6.49 -55.96 -22.22
CA ARG A 17 -6.44 -54.49 -22.37
C ARG A 17 -7.67 -53.99 -23.14
N GLU A 18 -7.95 -52.69 -23.02
CA GLU A 18 -9.12 -52.07 -23.64
C GLU A 18 -9.22 -52.30 -25.17
N GLY A 19 -8.08 -52.27 -25.86
CA GLY A 19 -8.01 -52.57 -27.30
C GLY A 19 -8.31 -54.04 -27.65
N GLU A 20 -8.09 -54.98 -26.73
CA GLU A 20 -8.36 -56.41 -26.88
C GLU A 20 -9.82 -56.74 -26.54
N LEU A 21 -10.41 -56.01 -25.58
CA LEU A 21 -11.84 -56.12 -25.25
C LEU A 21 -12.72 -55.74 -26.44
N ASN A 22 -12.33 -54.72 -27.21
CA ASN A 22 -13.06 -54.29 -28.41
C ASN A 22 -13.05 -55.31 -29.56
N GLN A 23 -12.18 -56.32 -29.49
CA GLN A 23 -12.09 -57.40 -30.48
C GLN A 23 -12.93 -58.62 -30.08
N LEU A 24 -13.51 -58.62 -28.87
CA LEU A 24 -14.39 -59.67 -28.40
C LEU A 24 -15.75 -59.57 -29.10
N ARG A 25 -16.24 -60.70 -29.61
CA ARG A 25 -17.57 -60.80 -30.22
C ARG A 25 -18.66 -60.93 -29.13
N ILE A 26 -18.84 -59.86 -28.36
CA ILE A 26 -19.87 -59.75 -27.31
C ILE A 26 -20.72 -58.50 -27.53
N SER A 27 -21.91 -58.45 -26.93
CA SER A 27 -22.80 -57.30 -27.13
C SER A 27 -22.23 -56.02 -26.49
N ASN A 28 -22.62 -54.86 -27.02
CA ASN A 28 -22.18 -53.56 -26.48
C ASN A 28 -22.59 -53.37 -25.00
N ASP A 29 -23.74 -53.91 -24.59
CA ASP A 29 -24.21 -53.87 -23.21
C ASP A 29 -23.36 -54.76 -22.28
N GLU A 30 -22.90 -55.91 -22.77
CA GLU A 30 -21.98 -56.77 -22.03
C GLU A 30 -20.58 -56.15 -21.94
N LEU A 31 -20.09 -55.53 -23.02
CA LEU A 31 -18.86 -54.74 -23.03
C LEU A 31 -18.88 -53.62 -21.99
N LYS A 32 -19.99 -52.89 -21.89
CA LYS A 32 -20.18 -51.83 -20.90
C LYS A 32 -20.14 -52.38 -19.48
N LYS A 33 -20.87 -53.46 -19.20
CA LYS A 33 -20.86 -54.13 -17.88
C LYS A 33 -19.47 -54.61 -17.48
N ILE A 34 -18.70 -55.14 -18.42
CA ILE A 34 -17.32 -55.59 -18.20
C ILE A 34 -16.41 -54.41 -17.87
N ARG A 35 -16.51 -53.29 -18.62
CA ARG A 35 -15.73 -52.08 -18.33
C ARG A 35 -16.08 -51.49 -16.98
N ASP A 36 -17.38 -51.36 -16.67
CA ASP A 36 -17.86 -50.86 -15.38
C ASP A 36 -17.37 -51.75 -14.22
N TYR A 37 -17.35 -53.06 -14.42
CA TYR A 37 -16.83 -54.01 -13.44
C TYR A 37 -15.30 -53.95 -13.29
N GLN A 38 -14.55 -53.83 -14.38
CA GLN A 38 -13.09 -53.66 -14.32
C GLN A 38 -12.72 -52.36 -13.60
N ILE A 39 -13.45 -51.26 -13.85
CA ILE A 39 -13.29 -49.97 -13.16
C ILE A 39 -13.63 -50.11 -11.66
N LYS A 40 -14.68 -50.85 -11.32
CA LYS A 40 -15.07 -51.08 -9.92
C LYS A 40 -14.09 -51.98 -9.18
N LYS A 41 -13.58 -53.03 -9.84
CA LYS A 41 -12.62 -53.97 -9.24
C LYS A 41 -11.21 -53.40 -9.14
N THR A 42 -10.78 -52.53 -10.07
CA THR A 42 -9.58 -51.72 -9.86
C THR A 42 -9.80 -50.83 -8.65
N PHE A 43 -10.91 -50.10 -8.57
CA PHE A 43 -11.25 -49.26 -7.40
C PHE A 43 -11.21 -50.03 -6.05
N ASP A 44 -11.75 -51.26 -6.01
CA ASP A 44 -11.69 -52.11 -4.81
C ASP A 44 -10.27 -52.65 -4.51
N ALA A 45 -9.45 -52.92 -5.55
CA ALA A 45 -8.03 -53.29 -5.38
C ALA A 45 -7.16 -52.10 -4.91
N TYR A 46 -7.52 -50.86 -5.24
CA TYR A 46 -6.84 -49.64 -4.76
C TYR A 46 -7.25 -49.24 -3.33
N SER A 47 -8.29 -49.88 -2.76
CA SER A 47 -8.69 -49.66 -1.37
C SER A 47 -7.69 -50.23 -0.35
N SER A 48 -6.68 -50.99 -0.78
CA SER A 48 -5.52 -51.37 0.03
C SER A 48 -4.43 -50.28 0.02
N ARG A 49 -4.73 -49.18 0.70
CA ARG A 49 -3.83 -48.43 1.63
C ARG A 49 -2.63 -47.59 1.16
N THR A 50 -2.37 -47.31 -0.12
CA THR A 50 -1.22 -46.39 -0.43
C THR A 50 -1.31 -45.48 -1.65
N ARG A 51 -2.32 -45.54 -2.52
CA ARG A 51 -2.35 -44.70 -3.75
C ARG A 51 -3.72 -44.12 -4.03
N GLY A 52 -3.76 -42.85 -4.44
CA GLY A 52 -4.98 -42.15 -4.87
C GLY A 52 -5.19 -42.20 -6.38
N ILE A 53 -6.41 -41.92 -6.83
CA ILE A 53 -6.73 -41.76 -8.26
C ILE A 53 -7.13 -40.31 -8.52
N ILE A 54 -6.48 -39.66 -9.47
CA ILE A 54 -6.79 -38.31 -9.96
C ILE A 54 -7.48 -38.45 -11.32
N LYS A 55 -8.60 -37.74 -11.50
CA LYS A 55 -9.33 -37.68 -12.77
C LYS A 55 -9.38 -36.25 -13.29
N CYS A 56 -9.36 -36.09 -14.61
CA CYS A 56 -9.57 -34.77 -15.21
C CYS A 56 -10.98 -34.23 -14.87
N PRO A 57 -11.12 -32.95 -14.48
CA PRO A 57 -12.43 -32.32 -14.24
C PRO A 57 -13.21 -32.02 -15.52
N ASN A 58 -12.57 -32.06 -16.70
CA ASN A 58 -13.25 -31.87 -17.96
C ASN A 58 -14.13 -33.10 -18.28
N GLN A 59 -15.45 -32.91 -18.36
CA GLN A 59 -16.41 -33.99 -18.60
C GLN A 59 -16.18 -34.74 -19.92
N ASN A 60 -15.54 -34.09 -20.91
CA ASN A 60 -15.22 -34.69 -22.20
C ASN A 60 -13.82 -35.34 -22.24
N CYS A 61 -13.10 -35.37 -21.11
CA CYS A 61 -11.74 -35.90 -21.02
C CYS A 61 -11.70 -37.14 -20.12
N LEU A 62 -11.15 -38.23 -20.65
CA LEU A 62 -11.04 -39.51 -19.94
C LEU A 62 -9.68 -39.71 -19.26
N TRP A 63 -8.88 -38.65 -19.10
CA TRP A 63 -7.57 -38.76 -18.48
C TRP A 63 -7.69 -39.06 -16.98
N ILE A 64 -6.95 -40.08 -16.54
CA ILE A 64 -6.87 -40.56 -15.16
C ILE A 64 -5.39 -40.86 -14.86
N ALA A 65 -4.94 -40.58 -13.64
CA ALA A 65 -3.60 -40.90 -13.17
C ALA A 65 -3.61 -41.41 -11.72
N GLU A 66 -2.61 -42.23 -11.36
CA GLU A 66 -2.33 -42.60 -9.98
C GLU A 66 -1.57 -41.46 -9.26
N ALA A 67 -1.94 -41.19 -8.01
CA ALA A 67 -1.21 -40.33 -7.09
C ALA A 67 -0.53 -41.18 -6.02
N ALA A 68 0.76 -40.92 -5.79
CA ALA A 68 1.53 -41.62 -4.76
C ALA A 68 1.01 -41.32 -3.34
N ASP A 69 0.57 -40.09 -3.09
CA ASP A 69 -0.16 -39.72 -1.88
C ASP A 69 -1.52 -39.09 -2.27
N PRO A 70 -2.66 -39.69 -1.89
CA PRO A 70 -3.98 -39.13 -2.15
C PRO A 70 -4.25 -37.80 -1.44
N ASN A 71 -3.50 -37.46 -0.40
CA ASN A 71 -3.67 -36.24 0.39
C ASN A 71 -2.71 -35.11 0.01
N GLU A 72 -1.74 -35.39 -0.87
CA GLU A 72 -0.80 -34.38 -1.32
C GLU A 72 -1.45 -33.42 -2.33
N ARG A 73 -1.31 -32.13 -2.06
CA ARG A 73 -1.86 -31.06 -2.90
C ARG A 73 -0.81 -30.57 -3.90
N PHE A 74 -1.06 -30.78 -5.18
CA PHE A 74 -0.20 -30.28 -6.25
C PHE A 74 -1.00 -29.86 -7.49
N ARG A 75 -0.33 -29.12 -8.38
CA ARG A 75 -0.88 -28.67 -9.65
C ARG A 75 -0.82 -29.82 -10.66
N VAL A 76 -1.95 -30.12 -11.26
CA VAL A 76 -2.08 -31.12 -12.32
C VAL A 76 -2.36 -30.42 -13.62
N THR A 77 -1.56 -30.71 -14.66
CA THR A 77 -1.83 -30.30 -16.03
C THR A 77 -2.22 -31.56 -16.82
N CYS A 78 -3.47 -31.63 -17.27
CA CYS A 78 -3.97 -32.77 -18.02
C CYS A 78 -3.22 -32.91 -19.36
N PRO A 79 -2.58 -34.03 -19.68
CA PRO A 79 -1.83 -34.20 -20.93
C PRO A 79 -2.73 -34.37 -22.16
N ILE A 80 -4.05 -34.60 -21.97
CA ILE A 80 -5.00 -34.74 -23.08
C ILE A 80 -5.62 -33.39 -23.46
N CYS A 81 -6.19 -32.68 -22.48
CA CYS A 81 -6.93 -31.44 -22.75
C CYS A 81 -6.24 -30.17 -22.23
N ASN A 82 -5.01 -30.27 -21.71
CA ASN A 82 -4.20 -29.18 -21.14
C ASN A 82 -4.87 -28.39 -20.01
N LYS A 83 -5.96 -28.90 -19.43
CA LYS A 83 -6.63 -28.26 -18.31
C LYS A 83 -5.77 -28.36 -17.05
N GLU A 84 -5.56 -27.22 -16.39
CA GLU A 84 -4.86 -27.13 -15.11
C GLU A 84 -5.83 -27.14 -13.93
N PHE A 85 -5.56 -27.98 -12.93
CA PHE A 85 -6.43 -28.12 -11.77
C PHE A 85 -5.68 -28.65 -10.54
N CYS A 86 -6.33 -28.62 -9.39
CA CYS A 86 -5.82 -29.12 -8.11
C CYS A 86 -6.09 -30.62 -7.96
N SER A 87 -5.05 -31.38 -7.56
CA SER A 87 -5.12 -32.83 -7.31
C SER A 87 -6.20 -33.25 -6.30
N LEU A 88 -6.53 -32.38 -5.33
CA LEU A 88 -7.47 -32.71 -4.25
C LEU A 88 -8.93 -32.34 -4.56
N CYS A 89 -9.17 -31.10 -5.00
CA CYS A 89 -10.53 -30.56 -5.14
C CYS A 89 -11.03 -30.49 -6.59
N ASN A 90 -10.17 -30.80 -7.57
CA ASN A 90 -10.46 -30.72 -9.01
C ASN A 90 -10.85 -29.31 -9.53
N GLN A 91 -10.73 -28.27 -8.70
CA GLN A 91 -10.89 -26.87 -9.11
C GLN A 91 -9.61 -26.33 -9.76
N GLN A 92 -9.67 -25.15 -10.39
CA GLN A 92 -8.48 -24.46 -10.88
C GLN A 92 -7.42 -24.37 -9.77
N TYR A 93 -6.17 -24.69 -10.08
CA TYR A 93 -5.12 -24.72 -9.06
C TYR A 93 -4.98 -23.36 -8.37
N HIS A 94 -4.73 -23.39 -7.06
CA HIS A 94 -4.73 -22.20 -6.21
C HIS A 94 -3.52 -22.21 -5.27
N TYR A 95 -2.57 -21.31 -5.52
CA TYR A 95 -1.26 -21.26 -4.86
C TYR A 95 -1.36 -20.75 -3.42
N ARG A 96 -2.00 -19.60 -3.24
CA ARG A 96 -1.97 -18.82 -1.99
C ARG A 96 -3.15 -19.09 -1.05
N THR A 97 -3.83 -20.22 -1.22
CA THR A 97 -4.96 -20.62 -0.39
C THR A 97 -5.15 -22.14 -0.39
N THR A 98 -5.83 -22.66 0.63
CA THR A 98 -6.16 -24.08 0.76
C THR A 98 -7.44 -24.42 0.00
N CYS A 99 -7.66 -25.71 -0.29
CA CYS A 99 -8.89 -26.18 -0.93
C CYS A 99 -10.15 -25.83 -0.10
N GLN A 100 -10.01 -25.82 1.23
CA GLN A 100 -11.10 -25.51 2.15
C GLN A 100 -11.48 -24.02 2.14
N GLN A 101 -10.50 -23.13 1.98
CA GLN A 101 -10.71 -21.67 1.99
C GLN A 101 -11.19 -21.14 0.62
N LEU A 102 -10.90 -21.85 -0.47
CA LEU A 102 -11.22 -21.40 -1.83
C LEU A 102 -12.68 -20.98 -2.01
N PRO A 103 -13.71 -21.77 -1.60
CA PRO A 103 -15.11 -21.38 -1.81
C PRO A 103 -15.47 -20.06 -1.13
N GLN A 104 -14.98 -19.83 0.10
CA GLN A 104 -15.24 -18.61 0.85
C GLN A 104 -14.59 -17.39 0.19
N ILE A 105 -13.33 -17.52 -0.26
CA ILE A 105 -12.63 -16.45 -0.98
C ILE A 105 -13.34 -16.14 -2.29
N THR A 106 -13.72 -17.16 -3.05
CA THR A 106 -14.45 -17.01 -4.31
C THR A 106 -15.78 -16.29 -4.11
N GLN A 107 -16.57 -16.68 -3.10
CA GLN A 107 -17.82 -16.00 -2.78
C GLN A 107 -17.60 -14.54 -2.38
N ARG A 108 -16.59 -14.27 -1.53
CA ARG A 108 -16.23 -12.91 -1.10
C ARG A 108 -15.82 -12.02 -2.28
N TRP A 109 -15.05 -12.58 -3.22
CA TRP A 109 -14.62 -11.90 -4.44
C TRP A 109 -15.80 -11.58 -5.36
N PHE A 110 -16.73 -12.52 -5.57
CA PHE A 110 -17.92 -12.24 -6.36
C PHE A 110 -18.81 -11.17 -5.71
N PHE A 111 -18.99 -11.24 -4.38
CA PHE A 111 -19.73 -10.22 -3.65
C PHE A 111 -19.09 -8.84 -3.78
N TRP A 112 -17.76 -8.75 -3.64
CA TRP A 112 -17.00 -7.53 -3.90
C TRP A 112 -17.29 -6.99 -5.31
N CYS A 113 -17.14 -7.84 -6.33
CA CYS A 113 -17.32 -7.46 -7.71
C CYS A 113 -18.73 -6.94 -8.02
N GLN A 114 -19.76 -7.56 -7.46
CA GLN A 114 -21.15 -7.29 -7.79
C GLN A 114 -21.76 -6.14 -6.97
N THR A 115 -21.32 -5.94 -5.73
CA THR A 115 -22.06 -5.09 -4.78
C THR A 115 -21.20 -4.04 -4.09
N GLU A 116 -20.03 -4.41 -3.56
CA GLU A 116 -19.29 -3.51 -2.67
C GLU A 116 -18.31 -2.59 -3.39
N ARG A 117 -17.74 -3.04 -4.51
CA ARG A 117 -16.69 -2.33 -5.25
C ARG A 117 -17.04 -0.87 -5.49
N GLY A 118 -18.19 -0.61 -6.11
CA GLY A 118 -18.61 0.74 -6.46
C GLY A 118 -18.73 1.64 -5.23
N ARG A 119 -19.44 1.16 -4.19
CA ARG A 119 -19.61 1.90 -2.94
C ARG A 119 -18.28 2.20 -2.26
N TYR A 120 -17.38 1.22 -2.20
CA TYR A 120 -16.06 1.39 -1.61
C TYR A 120 -15.23 2.42 -2.36
N LEU A 121 -15.15 2.34 -3.70
CA LEU A 121 -14.38 3.28 -4.51
C LEU A 121 -14.92 4.71 -4.41
N THR A 122 -16.24 4.89 -4.35
CA THR A 122 -16.85 6.22 -4.12
C THR A 122 -16.51 6.76 -2.73
N MET A 123 -16.65 5.94 -1.69
CA MET A 123 -16.30 6.31 -0.31
C MET A 123 -14.80 6.70 -0.21
N ARG A 124 -13.93 5.92 -0.84
CA ARG A 124 -12.48 6.18 -0.90
C ARG A 124 -12.18 7.52 -1.59
N ALA A 125 -12.79 7.78 -2.75
CA ALA A 125 -12.61 9.05 -3.45
C ALA A 125 -13.04 10.26 -2.61
N GLN A 126 -14.15 10.16 -1.87
CA GLN A 126 -14.61 11.22 -0.96
C GLN A 126 -13.62 11.45 0.19
N GLN A 127 -13.11 10.38 0.79
CA GLN A 127 -12.15 10.48 1.88
C GLN A 127 -10.79 11.00 1.38
N ASP A 128 -10.37 10.70 0.15
CA ASP A 128 -9.16 11.27 -0.47
C ASP A 128 -9.32 12.78 -0.65
N ALA A 129 -10.47 13.23 -1.16
CA ALA A 129 -10.77 14.64 -1.34
C ALA A 129 -10.85 15.41 0.00
N ALA A 130 -11.46 14.79 1.02
CA ALA A 130 -11.54 15.37 2.36
C ALA A 130 -10.14 15.51 2.99
N TYR A 131 -9.32 14.45 2.93
CA TYR A 131 -7.94 14.47 3.43
C TYR A 131 -7.08 15.49 2.68
N ALA A 132 -7.20 15.58 1.35
CA ALA A 132 -6.48 16.57 0.55
C ALA A 132 -6.82 18.01 0.97
N THR A 133 -8.10 18.28 1.25
CA THR A 133 -8.56 19.60 1.74
C THR A 133 -7.93 19.91 3.10
N GLN A 134 -8.04 18.98 4.06
CA GLN A 134 -7.47 19.15 5.40
C GLN A 134 -5.95 19.37 5.36
N LEU A 135 -5.24 18.60 4.53
CA LEU A 135 -3.79 18.73 4.38
C LEU A 135 -3.41 20.09 3.77
N SER A 136 -4.20 20.60 2.81
CA SER A 136 -3.98 21.92 2.21
C SER A 136 -4.17 23.05 3.22
N ASP A 137 -5.21 22.97 4.06
CA ASP A 137 -5.47 23.94 5.11
C ASP A 137 -4.40 23.90 6.20
N TYR A 138 -3.99 22.71 6.63
CA TYR A 138 -2.88 22.50 7.56
C TYR A 138 -1.58 23.14 7.02
N ASN A 139 -1.21 22.83 5.77
CA ASN A 139 0.01 23.38 5.15
C ASN A 139 -0.06 24.90 5.03
N ARG A 140 -1.23 25.48 4.69
CA ARG A 140 -1.43 26.93 4.65
C ARG A 140 -1.19 27.55 6.02
N GLN A 141 -1.82 27.02 7.07
CA GLN A 141 -1.67 27.54 8.43
C GLN A 141 -0.24 27.42 8.95
N ASN A 142 0.43 26.29 8.68
CA ASN A 142 1.83 26.11 9.06
C ASN A 142 2.74 27.14 8.39
N ASN A 143 2.56 27.36 7.07
CA ASN A 143 3.32 28.37 6.32
C ASN A 143 3.07 29.79 6.86
N GLU A 144 1.83 30.13 7.21
CA GLU A 144 1.49 31.42 7.82
C GLU A 144 2.21 31.61 9.17
N ASN A 145 2.27 30.57 10.01
CA ASN A 145 2.96 30.62 11.29
C ASN A 145 4.48 30.77 11.12
N GLU A 146 5.07 30.03 10.19
CA GLU A 146 6.49 30.16 9.83
C GLU A 146 6.81 31.58 9.35
N ASN A 147 5.95 32.16 8.50
CA ASN A 147 6.12 33.53 8.02
C ASN A 147 5.99 34.56 9.15
N ARG A 148 5.01 34.41 10.06
CA ARG A 148 4.87 35.27 11.25
C ARG A 148 6.11 35.18 12.14
N ASN A 149 6.60 33.97 12.41
CA ASN A 149 7.78 33.75 13.22
C ASN A 149 9.04 34.34 12.58
N ARG A 150 9.16 34.27 11.25
CA ARG A 150 10.24 34.90 10.49
C ARG A 150 10.17 36.43 10.59
N ASP A 151 8.98 37.02 10.46
CA ASP A 151 8.77 38.46 10.58
C ASP A 151 9.07 38.97 12.00
N LEU A 152 8.64 38.24 13.02
CA LEU A 152 8.95 38.53 14.43
C LEU A 152 10.46 38.52 14.69
N ARG A 153 11.17 37.50 14.18
CA ARG A 153 12.64 37.42 14.29
C ARG A 153 13.31 38.60 13.58
N ARG A 154 12.88 38.93 12.37
CA ARG A 154 13.44 40.06 11.60
C ARG A 154 13.30 41.39 12.36
N ARG A 155 12.11 41.70 12.88
CA ARG A 155 11.88 42.94 13.65
C ARG A 155 12.69 42.98 14.94
N TYR A 156 12.88 41.84 15.58
CA TYR A 156 13.73 41.75 16.76
C TYR A 156 15.21 41.99 16.40
N ASP A 157 15.70 41.40 15.30
CA ASP A 157 17.07 41.62 14.84
C ASP A 157 17.31 43.09 14.45
N GLU A 158 16.35 43.73 13.77
CA GLU A 158 16.36 45.18 13.48
C GLU A 158 16.47 46.00 14.76
N LEU A 159 15.61 45.74 15.76
CA LEU A 159 15.64 46.41 17.05
C LEU A 159 16.97 46.20 17.79
N MET A 160 17.51 44.98 17.79
CA MET A 160 18.79 44.67 18.44
C MET A 160 19.97 45.35 17.74
N ASN A 161 19.94 45.46 16.42
CA ASN A 161 20.94 46.20 15.64
C ASN A 161 20.89 47.71 15.96
N ASP A 162 19.69 48.29 16.07
CA ASP A 162 19.50 49.69 16.46
C ASP A 162 20.00 49.94 17.89
N GLU A 163 19.67 49.07 18.83
CA GLU A 163 20.12 49.18 20.23
C GLU A 163 21.65 49.06 20.33
N LYS A 164 22.25 48.14 19.57
CA LYS A 164 23.72 48.02 19.47
C LYS A 164 24.34 49.27 18.85
N TYR A 165 23.77 49.78 17.76
CA TYR A 165 24.25 51.01 17.11
C TYR A 165 24.21 52.20 18.08
N LYS A 166 23.11 52.38 18.82
CA LYS A 166 23.01 53.42 19.84
C LYS A 166 24.04 53.23 20.95
N ALA A 167 24.27 52.00 21.40
CA ALA A 167 25.28 51.73 22.44
C ALA A 167 26.69 52.09 21.97
N ASP A 168 27.04 51.78 20.72
CA ASP A 168 28.36 52.03 20.16
C ASP A 168 28.58 53.51 19.76
N ASN A 169 27.52 54.22 19.31
CA ASN A 169 27.64 55.53 18.65
C ASN A 169 26.98 56.69 19.40
N CYS A 170 26.18 56.45 20.45
CA CYS A 170 25.43 57.48 21.15
C CYS A 170 25.85 57.64 22.62
N ARG A 171 25.68 58.85 23.13
CA ARG A 171 25.92 59.23 24.54
C ARG A 171 24.72 59.97 25.11
N LEU A 172 24.64 60.02 26.43
CA LEU A 172 23.55 60.68 27.16
C LEU A 172 23.93 62.12 27.50
N CYS A 173 23.00 63.06 27.27
CA CYS A 173 23.16 64.42 27.76
C CYS A 173 23.28 64.43 29.30
N PRO A 174 24.29 65.08 29.89
CA PRO A 174 24.44 65.11 31.36
C PRO A 174 23.27 65.76 32.11
N GLN A 175 22.57 66.70 31.46
CA GLN A 175 21.45 67.45 32.04
C GLN A 175 20.11 66.71 31.90
N CYS A 176 19.68 66.41 30.68
CA CYS A 176 18.34 65.84 30.44
C CYS A 176 18.33 64.34 30.13
N LYS A 177 19.49 63.67 30.12
CA LYS A 177 19.65 62.23 29.82
C LYS A 177 19.11 61.79 28.45
N ARG A 178 18.85 62.73 27.53
CA ARG A 178 18.49 62.42 26.15
C ARG A 178 19.65 61.74 25.43
N VAL A 179 19.34 60.77 24.57
CA VAL A 179 20.29 60.12 23.67
C VAL A 179 20.71 61.12 22.59
N VAL A 180 22.01 61.36 22.48
CA VAL A 180 22.63 62.25 21.49
C VAL A 180 23.61 61.42 20.65
N GLN A 181 23.58 61.62 19.34
CA GLN A 181 24.50 61.00 18.38
C GLN A 181 25.48 62.05 17.87
N ARG A 182 26.75 61.67 17.63
CA ARG A 182 27.74 62.57 17.02
C ARG A 182 27.79 62.33 15.52
N LEU A 183 27.46 63.35 14.72
CA LEU A 183 27.49 63.30 13.24
C LEU A 183 28.87 63.66 12.65
N GLY A 184 29.78 64.19 13.47
CA GLY A 184 31.14 64.62 13.10
C GLY A 184 31.52 65.95 13.77
N GLY A 185 32.82 66.25 13.89
CA GLY A 185 33.31 67.53 14.42
C GLY A 185 33.94 67.47 15.82
N CYS A 186 33.97 68.63 16.50
CA CYS A 186 34.59 68.84 17.81
C CYS A 186 33.80 68.18 18.95
N ASP A 187 34.45 67.88 20.08
CA ASP A 187 33.82 67.28 21.26
C ASP A 187 32.89 68.24 22.03
N SER A 188 32.82 69.52 21.65
CA SER A 188 31.87 70.48 22.24
C SER A 188 30.50 70.38 21.56
N MET A 189 29.54 69.75 22.25
CA MET A 189 28.19 69.48 21.73
C MET A 189 27.13 70.35 22.43
N VAL A 190 26.03 70.65 21.74
CA VAL A 190 24.84 71.32 22.31
C VAL A 190 23.63 70.40 22.20
N CYS A 191 22.98 70.09 23.32
CA CYS A 191 21.84 69.19 23.33
C CYS A 191 20.65 69.80 22.57
N GLY A 192 20.29 69.24 21.40
CA GLY A 192 19.15 69.65 20.59
C GLY A 192 19.47 70.62 19.44
N GLN A 193 20.75 70.92 19.19
CA GLN A 193 21.17 71.78 18.09
C GLN A 193 22.34 71.17 17.31
N ASP A 194 22.24 71.20 15.98
CA ASP A 194 23.37 70.94 15.09
C ASP A 194 24.36 72.12 15.14
N ALA A 195 25.65 71.84 14.90
CA ALA A 195 26.71 72.85 14.90
C ALA A 195 26.49 74.01 13.91
N HIS A 196 25.56 73.86 12.96
CA HIS A 196 25.21 74.85 11.93
C HIS A 196 23.75 75.37 12.03
N GLY A 197 23.06 75.17 13.16
CA GLY A 197 21.82 75.89 13.50
C GLY A 197 20.57 75.61 12.64
N GLY A 198 20.62 74.66 11.71
CA GLY A 198 19.54 74.38 10.75
C GLY A 198 18.45 73.42 11.24
N ASN A 199 18.75 72.50 12.16
CA ASN A 199 17.75 71.59 12.75
C ASN A 199 17.65 71.80 14.26
N LEU A 200 16.54 72.38 14.71
CA LEU A 200 16.17 72.43 16.12
C LEU A 200 15.44 71.13 16.49
N GLN A 201 16.16 70.22 17.14
CA GLN A 201 15.54 69.04 17.75
C GLN A 201 15.16 69.34 19.20
N SER A 202 14.27 68.52 19.77
CA SER A 202 13.87 68.64 21.17
C SER A 202 15.05 68.36 22.12
N GLY A 203 15.74 69.39 22.59
CA GLY A 203 16.83 69.27 23.56
C GLY A 203 16.76 70.34 24.64
N CYS A 204 17.53 70.16 25.72
CA CYS A 204 17.57 71.12 26.82
C CYS A 204 18.48 72.34 26.53
N GLY A 205 19.18 72.36 25.40
CA GLY A 205 20.12 73.43 25.03
C GLY A 205 21.43 73.43 25.82
N ALA A 206 21.64 72.48 26.73
CA ALA A 206 22.87 72.40 27.52
C ALA A 206 24.08 72.10 26.63
N LYS A 207 25.17 72.84 26.87
CA LYS A 207 26.49 72.58 26.27
C LYS A 207 27.23 71.56 27.12
N PHE A 208 27.84 70.56 26.49
CA PHE A 208 28.59 69.53 27.20
C PHE A 208 29.72 68.96 26.33
N ASN A 209 30.72 68.34 26.98
CA ASN A 209 31.80 67.64 26.29
C ASN A 209 31.38 66.19 26.00
N TRP A 210 31.44 65.81 24.72
CA TRP A 210 31.11 64.47 24.24
C TRP A 210 31.97 63.38 24.88
N ALA A 211 33.29 63.57 24.97
CA ALA A 211 34.22 62.57 25.50
C ALA A 211 33.97 62.23 26.98
N GLN A 212 33.44 63.20 27.73
CA GLN A 212 33.10 63.06 29.15
C GLN A 212 31.65 62.62 29.41
N ALA A 213 30.80 62.63 28.38
CA ALA A 213 29.40 62.22 28.52
C ALA A 213 29.27 60.70 28.69
N GLN A 214 28.31 60.26 29.51
CA GLN A 214 28.03 58.84 29.74
C GLN A 214 27.59 58.16 28.44
N GLN A 215 28.15 56.99 28.14
CA GLN A 215 27.76 56.18 26.99
C GLN A 215 26.33 55.64 27.15
N TYR A 216 25.60 55.51 26.04
CA TYR A 216 24.28 54.88 26.05
C TYR A 216 24.42 53.38 26.36
N ASN A 217 23.59 52.87 27.27
CA ASN A 217 23.49 51.44 27.54
C ASN A 217 22.22 50.91 26.86
N ALA A 218 22.38 49.91 25.99
CA ALA A 218 21.29 49.27 25.29
C ALA A 218 20.22 48.77 26.27
N ALA A 219 18.94 48.99 25.93
CA ALA A 219 17.83 48.51 26.74
C ALA A 219 17.74 46.97 26.69
N ALA A 220 17.53 46.33 27.83
CA ALA A 220 17.29 44.89 27.89
C ALA A 220 15.94 44.58 27.23
N THR A 221 16.00 44.10 25.99
CA THR A 221 14.80 43.72 25.24
C THR A 221 14.62 42.20 25.31
N PRO A 222 13.51 41.68 25.86
CA PRO A 222 13.28 40.25 25.90
C PRO A 222 13.09 39.71 24.48
N GLN A 223 13.63 38.51 24.22
CA GLN A 223 13.41 37.82 22.95
C GLN A 223 11.91 37.57 22.71
N PRO A 224 11.41 37.77 21.49
CA PRO A 224 10.02 37.48 21.17
C PRO A 224 9.76 35.99 21.28
N LYS A 225 8.68 35.63 21.98
CA LYS A 225 8.19 34.25 21.97
C LYS A 225 7.67 33.93 20.58
N GLN A 226 8.14 32.82 20.01
CA GLN A 226 7.61 32.33 18.75
C GLN A 226 6.14 31.93 18.92
N VAL A 227 5.34 32.21 17.91
CA VAL A 227 3.98 31.70 17.80
C VAL A 227 4.09 30.24 17.37
N ILE A 228 3.81 29.33 18.29
CA ILE A 228 3.69 27.89 18.01
C ILE A 228 2.20 27.59 18.04
N LEU A 229 1.56 27.47 16.88
CA LEU A 229 0.26 26.82 16.81
C LEU A 229 0.54 25.33 16.69
N ASP A 230 0.27 24.59 17.76
CA ASP A 230 0.32 23.13 17.77
C ASP A 230 -0.91 22.59 17.04
N LEU A 231 -0.87 22.71 15.71
CA LEU A 231 -1.91 22.20 14.83
C LEU A 231 -1.61 20.72 14.62
N PRO A 232 -2.52 19.81 15.02
CA PRO A 232 -2.32 18.40 14.73
C PRO A 232 -2.32 18.19 13.22
N LYS A 233 -1.27 17.56 12.70
CA LYS A 233 -1.22 17.15 11.30
C LYS A 233 -2.37 16.17 11.04
N PRO A 234 -3.19 16.37 9.98
CA PRO A 234 -4.24 15.42 9.66
C PRO A 234 -3.64 14.05 9.37
N GLU A 235 -4.20 13.01 9.97
CA GLU A 235 -3.81 11.62 9.72
C GLU A 235 -4.48 11.09 8.46
N ASN A 236 -3.74 10.36 7.63
CA ASN A 236 -4.32 9.65 6.50
C ASN A 236 -4.93 8.34 7.02
N PRO A 237 -6.25 8.13 6.98
CA PRO A 237 -6.86 6.93 7.58
C PRO A 237 -6.70 5.68 6.71
N VAL A 238 -5.98 5.76 5.60
CA VAL A 238 -5.85 4.68 4.63
C VAL A 238 -4.73 3.71 5.05
N VAL A 239 -5.01 2.42 4.95
CA VAL A 239 -4.03 1.37 5.24
C VAL A 239 -2.94 1.35 4.17
N HIS A 240 -1.68 1.25 4.60
CA HIS A 240 -0.52 1.12 3.72
C HIS A 240 0.13 -0.25 3.89
N HIS A 241 0.29 -0.99 2.81
CA HIS A 241 1.03 -2.26 2.78
C HIS A 241 2.48 -2.01 2.36
N ASN A 242 3.30 -1.52 3.29
CA ASN A 242 4.69 -1.17 3.03
C ASN A 242 5.48 -2.37 2.49
N GLY A 243 6.24 -2.14 1.41
CA GLY A 243 7.06 -3.18 0.78
C GLY A 243 6.29 -4.17 -0.09
N VAL A 244 4.95 -4.06 -0.18
CA VAL A 244 4.13 -4.89 -1.05
C VAL A 244 3.76 -4.08 -2.29
N LYS A 245 4.35 -4.45 -3.43
CA LYS A 245 4.16 -3.75 -4.70
C LYS A 245 3.01 -4.33 -5.52
N CYS A 246 2.26 -3.45 -6.16
CA CYS A 246 1.27 -3.83 -7.16
C CYS A 246 1.98 -4.29 -8.45
N ASP A 247 1.66 -5.47 -8.97
CA ASP A 247 2.28 -6.00 -10.19
C ASP A 247 1.96 -5.17 -11.44
N HIS A 248 0.89 -4.38 -11.42
CA HIS A 248 0.54 -3.50 -12.54
C HIS A 248 1.26 -2.14 -12.48
N CYS A 249 1.09 -1.40 -11.38
CA CYS A 249 1.62 -0.02 -11.28
C CYS A 249 2.97 0.09 -10.56
N GLN A 250 3.49 -0.99 -9.99
CA GLN A 250 4.79 -1.08 -9.31
C GLN A 250 4.95 -0.19 -8.07
N ASN A 251 3.88 0.47 -7.64
CA ASN A 251 3.82 1.26 -6.41
C ASN A 251 3.39 0.38 -5.23
N ASP A 252 3.67 0.86 -4.01
CA ASP A 252 3.18 0.23 -2.79
C ASP A 252 1.65 0.17 -2.79
N VAL A 253 1.12 -0.95 -2.29
CA VAL A 253 -0.32 -1.16 -2.21
C VAL A 253 -0.88 -0.30 -1.07
N VAL A 254 -1.84 0.54 -1.44
CA VAL A 254 -2.58 1.45 -0.53
C VAL A 254 -4.05 1.07 -0.57
N GLY A 255 -4.69 1.03 0.59
CA GLY A 255 -6.07 0.57 0.76
C GLY A 255 -6.16 -0.96 0.71
N ILE A 256 -7.09 -1.51 -0.08
CA ILE A 256 -7.27 -2.96 -0.16
C ILE A 256 -6.19 -3.58 -1.04
N ARG A 257 -5.54 -4.62 -0.53
CA ARG A 257 -4.66 -5.51 -1.29
C ARG A 257 -5.43 -6.69 -1.87
N PHE A 258 -5.22 -6.95 -3.15
CA PHE A 258 -5.85 -8.03 -3.91
C PHE A 258 -4.81 -9.08 -4.29
N ASP A 259 -4.83 -10.22 -3.59
CA ASP A 259 -3.95 -11.35 -3.86
C ASP A 259 -4.69 -12.39 -4.71
N CYS A 260 -4.35 -12.55 -6.00
CA CYS A 260 -4.86 -13.64 -6.83
C CYS A 260 -4.55 -15.02 -6.19
N VAL A 261 -5.57 -15.85 -6.03
CA VAL A 261 -5.38 -17.19 -5.46
C VAL A 261 -4.82 -18.17 -6.49
N HIS A 262 -5.00 -17.92 -7.78
CA HIS A 262 -4.59 -18.79 -8.89
C HIS A 262 -3.20 -18.50 -9.45
N CYS A 263 -2.53 -17.46 -8.96
CA CYS A 263 -1.16 -17.12 -9.37
C CYS A 263 -0.19 -17.24 -8.19
N PRO A 264 1.09 -17.55 -8.44
CA PRO A 264 2.11 -17.65 -7.40
C PRO A 264 2.30 -16.36 -6.60
N SER A 265 2.33 -15.20 -7.27
CA SER A 265 2.68 -13.92 -6.66
C SER A 265 1.81 -12.72 -7.08
N LEU A 266 0.83 -12.91 -7.98
CA LEU A 266 0.12 -11.79 -8.62
C LEU A 266 -0.74 -10.96 -7.64
N THR A 267 -0.34 -9.73 -7.38
CA THR A 267 -0.87 -8.83 -6.36
C THR A 267 -1.23 -7.48 -6.98
N TYR A 268 -2.44 -7.00 -6.71
CA TYR A 268 -2.91 -5.70 -7.20
C TYR A 268 -3.39 -4.80 -6.07
N CYS A 269 -3.29 -3.49 -6.29
CA CYS A 269 -3.92 -2.48 -5.45
C CYS A 269 -5.37 -2.22 -5.89
N GLU A 270 -6.16 -1.55 -5.04
CA GLU A 270 -7.54 -1.17 -5.31
C GLU A 270 -7.76 -0.36 -6.60
N LYS A 271 -6.73 0.36 -7.08
CA LYS A 271 -6.78 1.13 -8.33
C LYS A 271 -6.55 0.27 -9.58
N CYS A 272 -5.86 -0.86 -9.43
CA CYS A 272 -5.44 -1.71 -10.55
C CYS A 272 -6.22 -3.03 -10.63
N GLU A 273 -7.02 -3.39 -9.61
CA GLU A 273 -7.75 -4.67 -9.57
C GLU A 273 -8.67 -4.89 -10.77
N GLN A 274 -9.23 -3.83 -11.37
CA GLN A 274 -10.08 -3.97 -12.55
C GLN A 274 -9.29 -4.25 -13.83
N GLN A 275 -8.03 -3.81 -13.90
CA GLN A 275 -7.17 -4.10 -15.04
C GLN A 275 -6.74 -5.58 -15.05
N ALA A 276 -6.66 -6.19 -13.85
CA ALA A 276 -6.43 -7.61 -13.65
C ALA A 276 -7.40 -8.52 -14.42
N THR A 277 -8.68 -8.11 -14.47
CA THR A 277 -9.72 -8.87 -15.16
C THR A 277 -9.59 -8.82 -16.68
N LEU A 278 -8.79 -7.89 -17.22
CA LEU A 278 -8.61 -7.70 -18.66
C LEU A 278 -7.30 -8.31 -19.18
N ASP A 279 -6.23 -8.37 -18.38
CA ASP A 279 -4.89 -8.73 -18.89
C ASP A 279 -4.72 -10.20 -19.31
N HIS A 280 -5.61 -11.11 -18.87
CA HIS A 280 -5.65 -12.49 -19.41
C HIS A 280 -6.22 -12.62 -20.82
N SER A 281 -6.76 -11.54 -21.39
CA SER A 281 -7.26 -11.54 -22.78
C SER A 281 -6.15 -11.40 -23.83
N ARG A 282 -4.92 -11.02 -23.46
CA ARG A 282 -3.87 -10.63 -24.42
C ARG A 282 -2.79 -11.68 -24.69
N GLU A 283 -2.58 -12.67 -23.83
CA GLU A 283 -1.51 -13.66 -24.04
C GLU A 283 -1.97 -15.06 -24.46
N ASN A 284 -3.27 -15.39 -24.41
CA ASN A 284 -3.74 -16.69 -24.89
C ASN A 284 -5.19 -16.63 -25.40
N GLN A 285 -5.35 -16.33 -26.70
CA GLN A 285 -6.65 -16.38 -27.42
C GLN A 285 -7.35 -17.75 -27.37
N PHE A 286 -6.69 -18.80 -26.89
CA PHE A 286 -7.23 -20.17 -26.76
C PHE A 286 -7.65 -20.57 -25.34
N LEU A 287 -7.38 -19.74 -24.32
CA LEU A 287 -7.80 -19.98 -22.92
C LEU A 287 -8.84 -18.94 -22.51
N GLN A 288 -9.97 -18.91 -23.21
CA GLN A 288 -11.15 -18.26 -22.66
C GLN A 288 -11.49 -18.90 -21.30
N GLN A 289 -11.59 -18.07 -20.25
CA GLN A 289 -12.19 -18.39 -18.94
C GLN A 289 -11.27 -18.89 -17.79
N GLN A 290 -10.06 -18.34 -17.60
CA GLN A 290 -9.48 -18.32 -16.26
C GLN A 290 -9.80 -16.98 -15.59
N GLN A 291 -10.98 -16.89 -14.95
CA GLN A 291 -11.31 -15.73 -14.13
C GLN A 291 -10.42 -15.73 -12.89
N HIS A 292 -9.60 -14.69 -12.74
CA HIS A 292 -8.85 -14.50 -11.49
C HIS A 292 -9.82 -14.28 -10.33
N VAL A 293 -9.55 -15.00 -9.24
CA VAL A 293 -10.21 -14.81 -7.95
C VAL A 293 -9.20 -14.19 -7.00
N PHE A 294 -9.56 -13.07 -6.38
CA PHE A 294 -8.68 -12.34 -5.47
C PHE A 294 -9.12 -12.50 -4.02
N LYS A 295 -8.15 -12.76 -3.14
CA LYS A 295 -8.29 -12.59 -1.70
C LYS A 295 -8.11 -11.12 -1.36
N LEU A 296 -9.12 -10.51 -0.73
CA LEU A 296 -9.09 -9.13 -0.25
C LEU A 296 -8.41 -9.08 1.12
N ILE A 297 -7.41 -8.22 1.26
CA ILE A 297 -6.65 -8.04 2.49
C ILE A 297 -6.70 -6.56 2.84
N MET A 298 -7.30 -6.24 4.00
CA MET A 298 -7.56 -4.87 4.46
C MET A 298 -6.68 -4.44 5.64
N VAL A 299 -5.87 -5.37 6.17
CA VAL A 299 -4.95 -5.13 7.31
C VAL A 299 -3.51 -5.42 6.88
N PRO A 300 -2.51 -4.67 7.38
CA PRO A 300 -1.11 -4.97 7.14
C PRO A 300 -0.76 -6.39 7.61
N GLN A 301 0.10 -7.09 6.87
CA GLN A 301 0.45 -8.49 7.17
C GLN A 301 1.14 -8.67 8.53
N GLU A 302 1.76 -7.63 9.08
CA GLU A 302 2.43 -7.68 10.39
C GLU A 302 1.46 -7.92 11.56
N GLU A 303 0.20 -7.52 11.43
CA GLU A 303 -0.85 -7.76 12.43
C GLU A 303 -1.54 -9.12 12.26
N ALA A 304 -1.55 -9.68 11.03
CA ALA A 304 -2.23 -10.94 10.72
C ALA A 304 -1.50 -12.19 11.24
N ASN A 305 -0.22 -12.09 11.61
CA ASN A 305 0.58 -13.18 12.20
C ASN A 305 0.62 -13.12 13.75
N GLN A 306 -0.10 -12.18 14.36
CA GLN A 306 -0.19 -12.02 15.83
C GLN A 306 -1.56 -12.42 16.42
N LEU A 307 -2.45 -12.97 15.58
CA LEU A 307 -3.75 -13.57 15.94
C LEU A 307 -3.78 -15.04 15.53
#